data_AF-A0A314YD06-F1
#
_entry.id   AF-A0A314YD06-F1
#
_cell.length_a   1.000
_cell.length_b   1.000
_cell.length_c   1.000
_cell.angle_alpha   90.00
_cell.angle_beta   90.00
_cell.angle_gamma   90.00
#
_symmetry.space_group_name_H-M   'P 1'
#
loop_
_entity.id
_entity.type
_entity.pdbx_description
1 polymer ?
#
loop_
_entity_poly.entity_id
_entity_poly.type
_entity_poly.pdbx_seq_one_letter_code
_entity_poly.pdbx_strand_id
1 'polypeptide(L)'
;MAGNSADGENMLSSLNGVMERACETVVNNGIHCAPQIARTYIRLWETCSTPYFSQWCTQYLFQGCILMVGWDASGLPYIYDISGDGVHYKTKSEVCNGFANGSGREKVYEYFNDCNTVVQSSHELLVNVTRALLFATLFDGKSGGDLRVFKVNKTDAIDVYRRSVLEALFDHYDALASYLRKSLFYLFPTKHYKYTHEHNVNVDKVFREIFPEDYVQNVVVKKGEEYTVRLVHFNKPVDELYEQLRIENLERDVSPQLEAQMEQVGLEQFQKEAILFGMPTQMLVTGLIEVLRV
;
A
#
# COMPACT_ATOMS: atom_id res chain seq x y z
N MET A 1 -6.23 -6.02 -6.98
CA MET A 1 -7.62 -5.49 -6.92
C MET A 1 -7.68 -4.48 -5.79
N ALA A 2 -8.49 -3.43 -5.94
CA ALA A 2 -8.81 -2.50 -4.86
C ALA A 2 -10.35 -2.38 -4.71
N GLY A 3 -10.81 -1.83 -3.59
CA GLY A 3 -12.24 -1.70 -3.32
C GLY A 3 -12.83 -2.92 -2.60
N ASN A 4 -14.14 -3.16 -2.77
CA ASN A 4 -14.81 -4.28 -2.11
C ASN A 4 -14.31 -5.62 -2.67
N SER A 5 -13.68 -6.44 -1.83
CA SER A 5 -13.08 -7.71 -2.25
C SER A 5 -14.12 -8.72 -2.71
N ALA A 6 -15.30 -8.76 -2.08
CA ALA A 6 -16.37 -9.70 -2.44
C ALA A 6 -16.92 -9.41 -3.84
N ASP A 7 -17.10 -8.14 -4.19
CA ASP A 7 -17.53 -7.73 -5.53
C ASP A 7 -16.50 -8.16 -6.59
N GLY A 8 -15.22 -7.97 -6.30
CA GLY A 8 -14.13 -8.39 -7.18
C GLY A 8 -14.05 -9.91 -7.36
N GLU A 9 -14.18 -10.67 -6.28
CA GLU A 9 -14.18 -12.14 -6.31
C GLU A 9 -15.37 -12.70 -7.09
N ASN A 10 -16.56 -12.13 -6.91
CA ASN A 10 -17.76 -12.51 -7.66
C ASN A 10 -17.59 -12.30 -9.17
N MET A 11 -17.04 -11.15 -9.56
CA MET A 11 -16.72 -10.86 -10.96
C MET A 11 -15.72 -11.89 -11.52
N LEU A 12 -14.62 -12.14 -10.81
CA LEU A 12 -13.59 -13.09 -11.26
C LEU A 12 -14.14 -14.53 -11.38
N SER A 13 -14.97 -14.97 -10.45
CA SER A 13 -15.64 -16.27 -10.52
C SER A 13 -16.53 -16.39 -11.76
N SER A 14 -17.34 -15.34 -12.04
CA SER A 14 -18.18 -15.29 -13.24
C SER A 14 -17.35 -15.32 -14.52
N LEU A 15 -16.29 -14.52 -14.59
CA LEU A 15 -15.36 -14.48 -15.71
C LEU A 15 -14.72 -15.84 -15.96
N ASN A 16 -14.20 -16.51 -14.93
CA ASN A 16 -13.59 -17.83 -15.07
C ASN A 16 -14.58 -18.84 -15.64
N GLY A 17 -15.82 -18.86 -15.13
CA GLY A 17 -16.86 -19.75 -15.66
C GLY A 17 -17.23 -19.47 -17.12
N VAL A 18 -17.12 -18.22 -17.60
CA VAL A 18 -17.30 -17.89 -19.02
C VAL A 18 -16.10 -18.35 -19.84
N MET A 19 -14.88 -18.09 -19.37
CA MET A 19 -13.64 -18.43 -20.07
C MET A 19 -13.45 -19.95 -20.22
N GLU A 20 -13.80 -20.73 -19.19
CA GLU A 20 -13.75 -22.20 -19.22
C GLU A 20 -14.67 -22.82 -20.29
N ARG A 21 -15.78 -22.13 -20.61
CA ARG A 21 -16.75 -22.58 -21.62
C ARG A 21 -16.51 -21.96 -23.00
N ALA A 22 -15.53 -21.07 -23.12
CA ALA A 22 -15.29 -20.33 -24.35
C ALA A 22 -14.56 -21.18 -25.39
N CYS A 23 -14.78 -20.89 -26.68
CA CYS A 23 -14.06 -21.57 -27.75
C CYS A 23 -12.59 -21.14 -27.81
N GLU A 24 -11.77 -21.95 -28.46
CA GLU A 24 -10.30 -21.78 -28.56
C GLU A 24 -9.89 -20.37 -29.04
N THR A 25 -10.66 -19.74 -29.93
CA THR A 25 -10.39 -18.37 -30.40
C THR A 25 -10.50 -17.32 -29.27
N VAL A 26 -11.46 -17.46 -28.36
CA VAL A 26 -11.63 -16.56 -27.21
C VAL A 26 -10.54 -16.79 -26.17
N VAL A 27 -10.10 -18.04 -26.01
CA VAL A 27 -8.97 -18.39 -25.13
C VAL A 27 -7.66 -17.81 -25.67
N ASN A 28 -7.40 -17.96 -26.98
CA ASN A 28 -6.19 -17.44 -27.63
C ASN A 28 -6.12 -15.91 -27.67
N ASN A 29 -7.26 -15.21 -27.66
CA ASN A 29 -7.37 -13.76 -27.50
C ASN A 29 -7.79 -13.35 -26.09
N GLY A 30 -7.57 -14.22 -25.09
CA GLY A 30 -8.12 -14.07 -23.75
C GLY A 30 -7.81 -12.72 -23.09
N ILE A 31 -6.61 -12.17 -23.31
CA ILE A 31 -6.23 -10.86 -22.76
C ILE A 31 -7.07 -9.68 -23.29
N HIS A 32 -7.67 -9.81 -24.48
CA HIS A 32 -8.55 -8.79 -25.06
C HIS A 32 -10.04 -9.08 -24.78
N CYS A 33 -10.41 -10.35 -24.72
CA CYS A 33 -11.80 -10.77 -24.48
C CYS A 33 -12.20 -10.69 -23.01
N ALA A 34 -11.33 -11.12 -22.08
CA ALA A 34 -11.64 -11.16 -20.65
C ALA A 34 -12.00 -9.77 -20.07
N PRO A 35 -11.29 -8.67 -20.40
CA PRO A 35 -11.69 -7.34 -19.94
C PRO A 35 -13.09 -6.91 -20.39
N GLN A 36 -13.50 -7.29 -21.61
CA GLN A 36 -14.83 -6.97 -22.13
C GLN A 36 -15.92 -7.76 -21.40
N ILE A 37 -15.68 -9.04 -21.14
CA ILE A 37 -16.60 -9.88 -20.35
C ILE A 37 -16.77 -9.32 -18.94
N ALA A 38 -15.67 -8.94 -18.29
CA ALA A 38 -15.70 -8.30 -16.98
C ALA A 38 -16.46 -6.97 -16.99
N ARG A 39 -16.26 -6.12 -17.99
CA ARG A 39 -17.04 -4.89 -18.14
C ARG A 39 -18.54 -5.18 -18.30
N THR A 40 -18.92 -6.19 -19.09
CA THR A 40 -20.33 -6.58 -19.23
C THR A 40 -20.92 -7.02 -17.89
N TYR A 41 -20.17 -7.79 -17.10
CA TYR A 41 -20.59 -8.16 -15.75
C TYR A 41 -20.82 -6.93 -14.86
N ILE A 42 -19.86 -6.01 -14.81
CA ILE A 42 -19.94 -4.76 -14.01
C ILE A 42 -21.15 -3.93 -14.46
N ARG A 43 -21.35 -3.76 -15.77
CA ARG A 43 -22.50 -3.03 -16.30
C ARG A 43 -23.84 -3.67 -15.91
N LEU A 44 -23.95 -5.00 -16.00
CA LEU A 44 -25.18 -5.70 -15.62
C LEU A 44 -25.47 -5.55 -14.12
N TRP A 45 -24.43 -5.56 -13.29
CA TRP A 45 -24.52 -5.28 -11.86
C TRP A 45 -25.07 -3.87 -11.60
N GLU A 46 -24.53 -2.86 -12.28
CA GLU A 46 -24.87 -1.45 -12.07
C GLU A 46 -26.21 -1.03 -12.69
N THR A 47 -26.65 -1.69 -13.77
CA THR A 47 -27.81 -1.22 -14.59
C THR A 47 -29.14 -1.89 -14.25
N CYS A 48 -29.22 -2.65 -13.15
CA CYS A 48 -30.33 -3.51 -12.73
C CYS A 48 -31.77 -2.94 -12.91
N SER A 49 -32.27 -2.97 -14.15
CA SER A 49 -33.64 -2.66 -14.58
C SER A 49 -34.34 -3.88 -15.22
N THR A 50 -33.69 -5.05 -15.27
CA THR A 50 -34.21 -6.23 -15.99
C THR A 50 -34.58 -7.40 -15.08
N PRO A 51 -35.74 -8.06 -15.26
CA PRO A 51 -36.33 -8.98 -14.27
C PRO A 51 -35.65 -10.35 -14.13
N TYR A 52 -34.73 -10.70 -15.03
CA TYR A 52 -34.09 -12.03 -15.07
C TYR A 52 -32.85 -12.19 -14.17
N PHE A 53 -32.33 -11.09 -13.59
CA PHE A 53 -31.15 -11.09 -12.73
C PHE A 53 -31.47 -10.66 -11.28
N SER A 54 -32.71 -10.88 -10.82
CA SER A 54 -33.21 -10.41 -9.52
C SER A 54 -32.47 -10.95 -8.29
N GLN A 55 -31.69 -12.03 -8.42
CA GLN A 55 -30.83 -12.55 -7.33
C GLN A 55 -29.45 -11.88 -7.24
N TRP A 56 -29.07 -11.07 -8.23
CA TRP A 56 -27.77 -10.38 -8.30
C TRP A 56 -27.92 -8.84 -8.28
N CYS A 57 -29.16 -8.35 -8.25
CA CYS A 57 -29.44 -6.92 -8.12
C CYS A 57 -29.18 -6.45 -6.70
N THR A 58 -27.99 -5.92 -6.48
CA THR A 58 -27.72 -5.07 -5.34
C THR A 58 -27.99 -3.64 -5.83
N GLN A 59 -28.76 -2.81 -5.12
CA GLN A 59 -29.02 -1.41 -5.51
C GLN A 59 -27.76 -0.52 -5.42
N TYR A 60 -26.57 -1.09 -5.61
CA TYR A 60 -25.29 -0.53 -5.25
C TYR A 60 -24.35 -0.55 -6.46
N LEU A 61 -23.61 0.55 -6.62
CA LEU A 61 -22.53 0.65 -7.61
C LEU A 61 -21.49 -0.43 -7.36
N PHE A 62 -20.90 -0.98 -8.43
CA PHE A 62 -19.81 -1.92 -8.30
C PHE A 62 -18.60 -1.22 -7.68
N GLN A 63 -18.15 -1.67 -6.52
CA GLN A 63 -17.07 -0.99 -5.78
C GLN A 63 -15.69 -1.63 -6.01
N GLY A 64 -15.57 -2.60 -6.90
CA GLY A 64 -14.29 -3.21 -7.28
C GLY A 64 -13.52 -2.36 -8.30
N CYS A 65 -12.20 -2.26 -8.14
CA CYS A 65 -11.28 -1.71 -9.15
C CYS A 65 -10.36 -2.82 -9.62
N ILE A 66 -10.43 -3.16 -10.91
CA ILE A 66 -9.85 -4.40 -11.44
C ILE A 66 -8.87 -4.08 -12.55
N LEU A 67 -7.65 -4.58 -12.37
CA LEU A 67 -6.63 -4.59 -13.39
C LEU A 67 -6.48 -6.01 -13.91
N MET A 68 -6.46 -6.18 -15.23
CA MET A 68 -6.13 -7.45 -15.87
C MET A 68 -4.83 -7.30 -16.63
N VAL A 69 -3.93 -8.25 -16.46
CA VAL A 69 -2.58 -8.24 -17.03
C VAL A 69 -2.31 -9.55 -17.76
N GLY A 70 -1.61 -9.49 -18.88
CA GLY A 70 -1.28 -10.68 -19.65
C GLY A 70 -0.63 -10.36 -20.98
N TRP A 71 -0.57 -11.36 -21.85
CA TRP A 71 0.08 -11.31 -23.15
C TRP A 71 -0.90 -11.69 -24.25
N ASP A 72 -0.82 -11.02 -25.39
CA ASP A 72 -1.59 -11.41 -26.57
C ASP A 72 -0.89 -12.53 -27.36
N ALA A 73 -1.57 -13.06 -28.38
CA ALA A 73 -1.03 -14.09 -29.25
C ALA A 73 0.22 -13.64 -30.05
N SER A 74 0.42 -12.33 -30.25
CA SER A 74 1.62 -11.77 -30.87
C SER A 74 2.80 -11.67 -29.91
N GLY A 75 2.56 -11.89 -28.62
CA GLY A 75 3.54 -11.78 -27.57
C GLY A 75 3.81 -10.35 -27.12
N LEU A 76 2.83 -9.45 -27.24
CA LEU A 76 2.84 -8.13 -26.63
C LEU A 76 2.16 -8.15 -25.26
N PRO A 77 2.72 -7.49 -24.23
CA PRO A 77 2.10 -7.40 -22.92
C PRO A 77 1.03 -6.31 -22.89
N TYR A 78 -0.05 -6.55 -22.16
CA TYR A 78 -1.11 -5.59 -21.92
C TYR A 78 -1.49 -5.54 -20.44
N ILE A 79 -1.83 -4.33 -20.00
CA ILE A 79 -2.57 -4.09 -18.77
C ILE A 79 -3.86 -3.36 -19.11
N TYR A 80 -4.96 -3.85 -18.58
CA TYR A 80 -6.30 -3.32 -18.74
C TYR A 80 -6.81 -2.77 -17.41
N ASP A 81 -7.35 -1.56 -17.43
CA ASP A 81 -8.17 -1.00 -16.36
C ASP A 81 -9.64 -1.05 -16.79
N ILE A 82 -10.47 -1.59 -15.90
CA ILE A 82 -11.83 -2.02 -16.23
C ILE A 82 -12.82 -1.34 -15.29
N SER A 83 -13.79 -0.64 -15.86
CA SER A 83 -14.92 -0.03 -15.17
C SER A 83 -16.23 -0.26 -15.93
N GLY A 84 -17.37 0.10 -15.34
CA GLY A 84 -18.66 0.08 -16.02
C GLY A 84 -18.71 0.99 -17.26
N ASP A 85 -17.99 2.10 -17.20
CA ASP A 85 -17.94 3.08 -18.30
C ASP A 85 -17.10 2.58 -19.48
N GLY A 86 -15.97 1.91 -19.21
CA GLY A 86 -15.03 1.56 -20.27
C GLY A 86 -13.97 0.54 -19.90
N VAL A 87 -13.26 0.10 -20.93
CA VAL A 87 -12.04 -0.71 -20.82
C VAL A 87 -10.92 0.12 -21.42
N HIS A 88 -9.94 0.48 -20.59
CA HIS A 88 -8.75 1.21 -21.01
C HIS A 88 -7.55 0.29 -20.94
N TYR A 89 -6.56 0.48 -21.82
CA TYR A 89 -5.38 -0.37 -21.83
C TYR A 89 -4.10 0.40 -22.04
N LYS A 90 -3.01 -0.18 -21.55
CA LYS A 90 -1.63 0.22 -21.82
C LYS A 90 -0.84 -1.01 -22.24
N THR A 91 0.19 -0.78 -23.05
CA THR A 91 1.12 -1.82 -23.51
C THR A 91 2.56 -1.38 -23.24
N LYS A 92 3.53 -2.12 -23.79
CA LYS A 92 4.97 -1.88 -23.64
C LYS A 92 5.32 -0.41 -23.85
N SER A 93 6.17 0.10 -22.96
CA SER A 93 6.60 1.50 -22.88
C SER A 93 8.04 1.56 -22.40
N GLU A 94 8.77 2.61 -22.78
CA GLU A 94 10.14 2.91 -22.33
C GLU A 94 10.20 3.66 -20.99
N VAL A 95 9.03 4.07 -20.48
CA VAL A 95 8.85 4.63 -19.13
C VAL A 95 7.89 3.74 -18.33
N CYS A 96 7.92 3.81 -16.99
CA CYS A 96 6.94 3.17 -16.12
C CYS A 96 5.53 3.69 -16.47
N ASN A 97 4.83 2.91 -17.29
CA ASN A 97 3.49 3.24 -17.77
C ASN A 97 2.55 2.12 -17.39
N GLY A 98 1.60 2.42 -16.50
CA GLY A 98 0.62 1.46 -16.02
C GLY A 98 -0.58 2.14 -15.42
N PHE A 99 -1.42 1.36 -14.74
CA PHE A 99 -2.55 1.85 -13.98
C PHE A 99 -2.33 1.56 -12.49
N ALA A 100 -2.71 2.51 -11.65
CA ALA A 100 -2.78 2.36 -10.21
C ALA A 100 -4.22 2.58 -9.75
N ASN A 101 -4.74 1.61 -8.99
CA ASN A 101 -6.10 1.61 -8.45
C ASN A 101 -6.06 1.54 -6.92
N GLY A 102 -7.11 2.06 -6.27
CA GLY A 102 -7.21 2.16 -4.80
C GLY A 102 -6.84 3.54 -4.26
N SER A 103 -6.88 3.69 -2.93
CA SER A 103 -6.62 4.97 -2.24
C SER A 103 -5.20 5.49 -2.46
N GLY A 104 -4.20 4.60 -2.46
CA GLY A 104 -2.80 4.95 -2.65
C GLY A 104 -2.41 5.30 -4.10
N ARG A 105 -3.35 5.29 -5.05
CA ARG A 105 -3.05 5.51 -6.48
C ARG A 105 -2.32 6.83 -6.74
N GLU A 106 -2.69 7.88 -6.04
CA GLU A 106 -2.14 9.22 -6.25
C GLU A 106 -0.68 9.27 -5.80
N LYS A 107 -0.36 8.57 -4.70
CA LYS A 107 1.01 8.41 -4.22
C LYS A 107 1.89 7.60 -5.16
N VAL A 108 1.35 6.56 -5.81
CA VAL A 108 2.08 5.82 -6.84
C VAL A 108 2.47 6.75 -8.01
N TYR A 109 1.53 7.56 -8.50
CA TYR A 109 1.80 8.49 -9.60
C TYR A 109 2.71 9.65 -9.20
N GLU A 110 2.56 10.18 -7.98
CA GLU A 110 3.47 11.18 -7.39
C GLU A 110 4.92 10.69 -7.44
N TYR A 111 5.16 9.47 -6.97
CA TYR A 111 6.50 8.87 -7.00
C TYR A 111 7.05 8.72 -8.42
N PHE A 112 6.23 8.24 -9.37
CA PHE A 112 6.67 8.09 -10.76
C PHE A 112 7.03 9.41 -11.43
N ASN A 113 6.29 10.48 -11.13
CA ASN A 113 6.54 11.82 -11.65
C ASN A 113 7.84 12.41 -11.07
N ASP A 114 8.06 12.27 -9.76
CA ASP A 114 9.26 12.78 -9.09
C ASP A 114 10.53 12.10 -9.56
N CYS A 115 10.47 10.79 -9.83
CA CYS A 115 11.65 9.98 -10.11
C CYS A 115 12.00 9.85 -11.60
N ASN A 116 11.25 10.48 -12.52
CA ASN A 116 11.45 10.39 -13.98
C ASN A 116 11.77 8.96 -14.46
N THR A 117 10.83 8.04 -14.24
CA THR A 117 11.03 6.58 -14.26
C THR A 117 11.16 5.99 -15.67
N VAL A 118 12.23 6.34 -16.38
CA VAL A 118 12.69 5.63 -17.59
C VAL A 118 13.06 4.18 -17.23
N VAL A 119 12.69 3.24 -18.08
CA VAL A 119 12.85 1.80 -17.88
C VAL A 119 13.60 1.20 -19.06
N GLN A 120 14.81 0.72 -18.80
CA GLN A 120 15.66 0.03 -19.78
C GLN A 120 15.64 -1.49 -19.58
N SER A 121 15.22 -1.97 -18.41
CA SER A 121 15.14 -3.40 -18.11
C SER A 121 13.93 -3.79 -17.26
N SER A 122 13.55 -5.07 -17.29
CA SER A 122 12.51 -5.61 -16.39
C SER A 122 12.89 -5.51 -14.91
N HIS A 123 14.19 -5.50 -14.59
CA HIS A 123 14.66 -5.33 -13.22
C HIS A 123 14.43 -3.89 -12.73
N GLU A 124 14.74 -2.89 -13.54
CA GLU A 124 14.44 -1.49 -13.22
C GLU A 124 12.94 -1.25 -13.08
N LEU A 125 12.12 -1.85 -13.95
CA LEU A 125 10.67 -1.80 -13.82
C LEU A 125 10.22 -2.34 -12.46
N LEU A 126 10.74 -3.51 -12.07
CA LEU A 126 10.44 -4.13 -10.78
C LEU A 126 10.81 -3.18 -9.62
N VAL A 127 12.04 -2.66 -9.62
CA VAL A 127 12.51 -1.74 -8.57
C VAL A 127 11.64 -0.48 -8.48
N ASN A 128 11.33 0.15 -9.62
CA ASN A 128 10.52 1.37 -9.66
C ASN A 128 9.08 1.12 -9.19
N VAL A 129 8.46 0.01 -9.62
CA VAL A 129 7.11 -0.36 -9.17
C VAL A 129 7.11 -0.70 -7.68
N THR A 130 8.07 -1.47 -7.19
CA THR A 130 8.20 -1.79 -5.75
C THR A 130 8.32 -0.51 -4.93
N ARG A 131 9.19 0.43 -5.34
CA ARG A 131 9.37 1.71 -4.63
C ARG A 131 8.13 2.59 -4.68
N ALA A 132 7.41 2.66 -5.80
CA ALA A 132 6.18 3.44 -5.90
C ALA A 132 5.05 2.88 -5.03
N LEU A 133 4.90 1.55 -4.99
CA LEU A 133 3.95 0.89 -4.10
C LEU A 133 4.35 1.08 -2.64
N LEU A 134 5.64 0.95 -2.31
CA LEU A 134 6.16 1.20 -0.98
C LEU A 134 5.90 2.66 -0.55
N PHE A 135 6.15 3.63 -1.43
CA PHE A 135 5.82 5.03 -1.22
C PHE A 135 4.32 5.20 -0.90
N ALA A 136 3.43 4.59 -1.67
CA ALA A 136 2.00 4.60 -1.34
C ALA A 136 1.70 4.00 0.04
N THR A 137 2.32 2.86 0.41
CA THR A 137 2.13 2.27 1.75
C THR A 137 2.67 3.11 2.90
N LEU A 138 3.63 4.00 2.64
CA LEU A 138 4.20 4.88 3.66
C LEU A 138 3.43 6.19 3.79
N PHE A 139 2.68 6.61 2.76
CA PHE A 139 2.04 7.94 2.69
C PHE A 139 0.53 7.92 2.40
N ASP A 140 -0.12 6.75 2.36
CA ASP A 140 -1.58 6.59 2.31
C ASP A 140 -2.07 5.76 3.50
N GLY A 141 -2.88 6.36 4.37
CA GLY A 141 -3.38 5.73 5.61
C GLY A 141 -4.29 4.50 5.40
N LYS A 142 -4.65 4.18 4.16
CA LYS A 142 -5.45 3.01 3.77
C LYS A 142 -4.63 1.93 3.06
N SER A 143 -3.34 2.16 2.82
CA SER A 143 -2.41 1.21 2.19
C SER A 143 -1.42 0.67 3.22
N GLY A 144 -1.04 -0.61 3.14
CA GLY A 144 -0.04 -1.18 4.05
C GLY A 144 -0.11 -2.70 4.16
N GLY A 145 0.56 -3.25 5.19
CA GLY A 145 0.65 -4.68 5.44
C GLY A 145 1.83 -5.32 4.70
N ASP A 146 1.52 -6.12 3.67
CA ASP A 146 2.51 -6.78 2.82
C ASP A 146 2.62 -6.09 1.47
N LEU A 147 3.85 -5.89 1.02
CA LEU A 147 4.16 -5.50 -0.35
C LEU A 147 4.41 -6.77 -1.17
N ARG A 148 3.65 -6.93 -2.26
CA ARG A 148 3.81 -8.06 -3.19
C ARG A 148 3.88 -7.58 -4.62
N VAL A 149 4.83 -8.10 -5.39
CA VAL A 149 4.96 -7.81 -6.82
C VAL A 149 5.05 -9.12 -7.59
N PHE A 150 4.18 -9.24 -8.60
CA PHE A 150 4.14 -10.38 -9.50
C PHE A 150 4.70 -9.98 -10.86
N LYS A 151 5.56 -10.84 -11.41
CA LYS A 151 6.00 -10.75 -12.80
C LYS A 151 5.14 -11.70 -13.64
N VAL A 152 4.42 -11.14 -14.61
CA VAL A 152 3.60 -11.92 -15.54
C VAL A 152 4.37 -12.15 -16.83
N ASN A 153 4.75 -13.39 -17.09
CA ASN A 153 5.31 -13.81 -18.37
C ASN A 153 4.20 -14.38 -19.26
N LYS A 154 4.55 -14.83 -20.47
CA LYS A 154 3.58 -15.37 -21.44
C LYS A 154 2.88 -16.63 -20.95
N THR A 155 3.51 -17.40 -20.06
CA THR A 155 3.07 -18.72 -19.64
C THR A 155 2.69 -18.79 -18.16
N ASP A 156 3.13 -17.83 -17.34
CA ASP A 156 2.97 -17.87 -15.90
C ASP A 156 2.96 -16.48 -15.26
N ALA A 157 2.55 -16.44 -13.99
CA ALA A 157 2.73 -15.30 -13.11
C ALA A 157 3.52 -15.76 -11.88
N ILE A 158 4.65 -15.09 -11.63
CA ILE A 158 5.61 -15.47 -10.60
C ILE A 158 5.64 -14.36 -9.53
N ASP A 159 5.53 -14.75 -8.25
CA ASP A 159 5.81 -13.85 -7.13
C ASP A 159 7.32 -13.56 -7.08
N VAL A 160 7.70 -12.33 -7.42
CA VAL A 160 9.12 -11.92 -7.53
C VAL A 160 9.58 -11.05 -6.37
N TYR A 161 8.65 -10.56 -5.56
CA TYR A 161 8.97 -9.74 -4.40
C TYR A 161 7.85 -9.84 -3.38
N ARG A 162 8.19 -10.26 -2.16
CA ARG A 162 7.27 -10.35 -1.02
C ARG A 162 7.97 -9.97 0.27
N ARG A 163 7.54 -8.85 0.85
CA ARG A 163 8.08 -8.28 2.09
C ARG A 163 6.98 -7.59 2.88
N SER A 164 7.10 -7.53 4.19
CA SER A 164 6.33 -6.55 4.97
C SER A 164 6.77 -5.12 4.60
N VAL A 165 5.93 -4.11 4.83
CA VAL A 165 6.28 -2.70 4.55
C VAL A 165 7.61 -2.29 5.20
N LEU A 166 7.86 -2.72 6.44
CA LEU A 166 9.08 -2.38 7.16
C LEU A 166 10.33 -3.02 6.54
N GLU A 167 10.25 -4.29 6.13
CA GLU A 167 11.34 -4.97 5.42
C GLU A 167 11.57 -4.38 4.03
N ALA A 168 10.49 -4.00 3.32
CA ALA A 168 10.62 -3.33 2.04
C ALA A 168 11.25 -1.93 2.18
N LEU A 169 10.96 -1.23 3.28
CA LEU A 169 11.61 0.03 3.61
C LEU A 169 13.11 -0.17 3.87
N PHE A 170 13.52 -1.25 4.53
CA PHE A 170 14.94 -1.58 4.66
C PHE A 170 15.62 -1.79 3.30
N ASP A 171 15.01 -2.59 2.42
CA ASP A 171 15.55 -2.90 1.08
C ASP A 171 15.67 -1.65 0.18
N HIS A 172 14.90 -0.60 0.46
CA HIS A 172 14.78 0.60 -0.38
C HIS A 172 14.97 1.93 0.36
N TYR A 173 15.61 1.90 1.53
CA TYR A 173 15.71 3.05 2.42
C TYR A 173 16.34 4.27 1.72
N ASP A 174 17.47 4.07 1.04
CA ASP A 174 18.22 5.16 0.40
C ASP A 174 17.38 5.94 -0.63
N ALA A 175 16.50 5.24 -1.35
CA ALA A 175 15.64 5.85 -2.36
C ALA A 175 14.48 6.65 -1.74
N LEU A 176 14.15 6.39 -0.47
CA LEU A 176 13.01 6.99 0.23
C LEU A 176 13.41 7.92 1.37
N ALA A 177 14.69 7.95 1.74
CA ALA A 177 15.21 8.71 2.87
C ALA A 177 14.85 10.20 2.82
N SER A 178 14.89 10.82 1.63
CA SER A 178 14.52 12.23 1.44
C SER A 178 13.05 12.50 1.79
N TYR A 179 12.14 11.60 1.43
CA TYR A 179 10.71 11.69 1.73
C TYR A 179 10.42 11.47 3.22
N LEU A 180 11.23 10.66 3.89
CA LEU A 180 11.09 10.36 5.31
C LEU A 180 11.60 11.46 6.24
N ARG A 181 12.34 12.46 5.73
CA ARG A 181 12.85 13.61 6.52
C ARG A 181 11.77 14.44 7.21
N LYS A 182 10.52 14.28 6.79
CA LYS A 182 9.36 14.95 7.39
C LYS A 182 8.52 14.00 8.25
N SER A 183 9.11 12.91 8.70
CA SER A 183 8.38 11.85 9.39
C SER A 183 9.12 11.36 10.62
N LEU A 184 8.38 10.90 11.62
CA LEU A 184 8.90 10.22 12.80
C LEU A 184 8.24 8.86 12.94
N PHE A 185 8.99 7.85 13.35
CA PHE A 185 8.40 6.61 13.83
C PHE A 185 7.85 6.83 15.23
N TYR A 186 6.69 6.24 15.50
CA TYR A 186 6.12 6.11 16.84
C TYR A 186 5.71 4.66 17.07
N LEU A 187 6.11 4.09 18.20
CA LEU A 187 5.77 2.74 18.63
C LEU A 187 4.79 2.85 19.80
N PHE A 188 3.65 2.18 19.64
CA PHE A 188 2.59 2.11 20.63
C PHE A 188 2.53 0.69 21.20
N PRO A 189 2.71 0.49 22.52
CA PRO A 189 2.61 -0.83 23.12
C PRO A 189 1.20 -1.41 22.94
N THR A 190 1.11 -2.59 22.34
CA THR A 190 -0.17 -3.26 22.05
C THR A 190 -0.92 -3.65 23.33
N LYS A 191 -0.20 -3.88 24.44
CA LYS A 191 -0.77 -4.16 25.77
C LYS A 191 -1.64 -3.01 26.30
N HIS A 192 -1.32 -1.77 25.92
CA HIS A 192 -2.07 -0.58 26.32
C HIS A 192 -3.11 -0.17 25.26
N TYR A 193 -2.86 -0.52 23.99
CA TYR A 193 -3.72 -0.13 22.86
C TYR A 193 -3.94 -1.29 21.89
N LYS A 194 -5.08 -1.97 21.98
CA LYS A 194 -5.51 -2.90 20.92
C LYS A 194 -5.83 -2.11 19.66
N TYR A 195 -5.17 -2.38 18.54
CA TYR A 195 -5.46 -1.66 17.29
C TYR A 195 -6.93 -1.86 16.84
N THR A 196 -7.68 -0.77 16.74
CA THR A 196 -9.00 -0.69 16.10
C THR A 196 -9.05 0.52 15.18
N HIS A 197 -10.03 0.58 14.27
CA HIS A 197 -10.23 1.76 13.43
C HIS A 197 -10.53 3.01 14.27
N GLU A 198 -11.37 2.88 15.29
CA GLU A 198 -11.71 3.97 16.22
C GLU A 198 -10.48 4.51 16.95
N HIS A 199 -9.60 3.62 17.44
CA HIS A 199 -8.34 4.03 18.04
C HIS A 199 -7.43 4.75 17.04
N ASN A 200 -7.39 4.31 15.79
CA ASN A 200 -6.63 5.01 14.75
C ASN A 200 -7.13 6.45 14.53
N VAL A 201 -8.45 6.64 14.50
CA VAL A 201 -9.08 7.96 14.38
C VAL A 201 -8.77 8.83 15.60
N ASN A 202 -8.81 8.27 16.81
CA ASN A 202 -8.48 9.02 18.02
C ASN A 202 -7.02 9.42 18.08
N VAL A 203 -6.09 8.54 17.70
CA VAL A 203 -4.66 8.87 17.62
C VAL A 203 -4.40 9.98 16.60
N ASP A 204 -5.07 9.97 15.45
CA ASP A 204 -4.98 11.05 14.45
C ASP A 204 -5.42 12.41 15.03
N LYS A 205 -6.53 12.42 15.77
CA LYS A 205 -7.02 13.63 16.46
C LYS A 205 -6.02 14.13 17.50
N VAL A 206 -5.46 13.24 18.32
CA VAL A 206 -4.47 13.59 19.34
C VAL A 206 -3.23 14.22 18.71
N PHE A 207 -2.67 13.63 17.64
CA PHE A 207 -1.54 14.25 16.94
C PHE A 207 -1.88 15.62 16.35
N ARG A 208 -3.10 15.79 15.83
CA ARG A 208 -3.57 17.08 15.32
C ARG A 208 -3.75 18.13 16.43
N GLU A 209 -4.12 17.73 17.63
CA GLU A 209 -4.23 18.62 18.79
C GLU A 209 -2.85 19.01 19.34
N ILE A 210 -1.88 18.08 19.35
CA ILE A 210 -0.52 18.32 19.82
C ILE A 210 0.28 19.16 18.82
N PHE A 211 0.13 18.90 17.52
CA PHE A 211 0.90 19.53 16.44
C PHE A 211 -0.03 20.19 15.39
N PRO A 212 -0.84 21.20 15.76
CA PRO A 212 -1.94 21.71 14.93
C PRO A 212 -1.51 22.32 13.60
N GLU A 213 -0.32 22.89 13.52
CA GLU A 213 0.18 23.57 12.31
C GLU A 213 1.04 22.66 11.42
N ASP A 214 1.70 21.67 12.01
CA ASP A 214 2.71 20.88 11.32
C ASP A 214 2.27 19.45 11.01
N TYR A 215 1.27 18.90 11.71
CA TYR A 215 0.78 17.53 11.48
C TYR A 215 0.09 17.37 10.13
N VAL A 216 0.42 16.28 9.43
CA VAL A 216 -0.25 15.90 8.17
C VAL A 216 -1.18 14.72 8.39
N GLN A 217 -0.60 13.59 8.80
CA GLN A 217 -1.31 12.32 8.99
C GLN A 217 -0.42 11.32 9.73
N ASN A 218 -0.99 10.18 10.10
CA ASN A 218 -0.23 9.03 10.58
C ASN A 218 -0.63 7.75 9.82
N VAL A 219 0.37 6.91 9.54
CA VAL A 219 0.22 5.66 8.79
C VAL A 219 0.74 4.50 9.65
N VAL A 220 0.01 3.38 9.67
CA VAL A 220 0.42 2.18 10.41
C VAL A 220 1.27 1.31 9.48
N VAL A 221 2.56 1.24 9.74
CA VAL A 221 3.50 0.47 8.90
C VAL A 221 3.61 -0.99 9.32
N LYS A 222 3.40 -1.29 10.61
CA LYS A 222 3.41 -2.67 11.14
C LYS A 222 2.55 -2.80 12.38
N LYS A 223 1.81 -3.92 12.47
CA LYS A 223 1.14 -4.36 13.70
C LYS A 223 1.91 -5.59 14.21
N GLY A 224 2.63 -5.43 15.31
CA GLY A 224 3.31 -6.51 16.01
C GLY A 224 2.55 -6.93 17.26
N GLU A 225 2.98 -8.04 17.87
CA GLU A 225 2.41 -8.51 19.13
C GLU A 225 2.69 -7.52 20.27
N GLU A 226 3.91 -7.01 20.35
CA GLU A 226 4.32 -6.08 21.41
C GLU A 226 4.03 -4.61 21.07
N TYR A 227 4.23 -4.22 19.81
CA TYR A 227 4.09 -2.83 19.37
C TYR A 227 3.33 -2.69 18.06
N THR A 228 2.53 -1.63 17.98
CA THR A 228 2.08 -1.06 16.69
C THR A 228 3.04 0.05 16.28
N VAL A 229 3.66 -0.11 15.12
CA VAL A 229 4.59 0.89 14.56
C VAL A 229 3.84 1.80 13.61
N ARG A 230 3.96 3.10 13.85
CA ARG A 230 3.37 4.17 13.04
C ARG A 230 4.47 5.04 12.47
N LEU A 231 4.23 5.56 11.27
CA LEU A 231 4.96 6.66 10.69
C LEU A 231 4.05 7.89 10.76
N VAL A 232 4.51 8.94 11.42
CA VAL A 232 3.78 10.19 11.62
C VAL A 232 4.43 11.25 10.75
N HIS A 233 3.63 11.91 9.93
CA HIS A 233 4.11 12.84 8.90
C HIS A 233 3.81 14.28 9.24
N PHE A 234 4.73 15.16 8.87
CA PHE A 234 4.70 16.59 9.14
C PHE A 234 4.92 17.41 7.86
N ASN A 235 4.53 18.68 7.89
CA ASN A 235 4.68 19.60 6.76
C ASN A 235 6.15 20.03 6.55
N LYS A 236 6.91 20.11 7.65
CA LYS A 236 8.31 20.55 7.69
C LYS A 236 9.26 19.39 8.04
N PRO A 237 10.56 19.49 7.71
CA PRO A 237 11.56 18.57 8.24
C PRO A 237 11.47 18.48 9.77
N VAL A 238 11.65 17.27 10.31
CA VAL A 238 11.39 16.99 11.72
C VAL A 238 12.62 17.12 12.62
N ASP A 239 13.78 17.55 12.10
CA ASP A 239 15.03 17.58 12.87
C ASP A 239 14.90 18.40 14.16
N GLU A 240 14.36 19.62 14.08
CA GLU A 240 14.13 20.50 15.25
C GLU A 240 13.05 19.94 16.18
N LEU A 241 11.96 19.41 15.61
CA LEU A 241 10.88 18.79 16.37
C LEU A 241 11.38 17.55 17.14
N TYR A 242 12.19 16.72 16.48
CA TYR A 242 12.80 15.55 17.07
C TYR A 242 13.65 15.96 18.26
N GLU A 243 14.58 16.91 18.11
CA GLU A 243 15.42 17.38 19.22
C GLU A 243 14.61 18.00 20.36
N GLN A 244 13.53 18.73 20.06
CA GLN A 244 12.64 19.26 21.10
C GLN A 244 12.00 18.13 21.90
N LEU A 245 11.33 17.19 21.22
CA LEU A 245 10.73 16.04 21.87
C LEU A 245 11.80 15.23 22.62
N ARG A 246 13.03 15.17 22.08
CA ARG A 246 14.15 14.47 22.67
C ARG A 246 14.49 14.98 24.06
N ILE A 247 14.67 16.29 24.16
CA ILE A 247 14.96 16.99 25.41
C ILE A 247 13.80 16.85 26.41
N GLU A 248 12.55 17.06 25.98
CA GLU A 248 11.35 17.00 26.84
C GLU A 248 11.16 15.64 27.54
N ASN A 249 11.77 14.58 27.01
CA ASN A 249 11.61 13.22 27.51
C ASN A 249 12.81 12.69 28.28
N LEU A 250 14.00 13.20 28.06
CA LEU A 250 15.11 13.00 29.00
C LEU A 250 14.78 13.52 30.40
N GLU A 251 13.83 14.45 30.50
CA GLU A 251 13.30 14.94 31.77
C GLU A 251 12.23 14.02 32.41
N ARG A 252 11.88 12.89 31.77
CA ARG A 252 10.88 11.93 32.25
C ARG A 252 11.51 10.57 32.56
N ASP A 253 11.09 9.96 33.67
CA ASP A 253 11.63 8.71 34.19
C ASP A 253 11.21 7.50 33.31
N VAL A 254 12.14 6.93 32.54
CA VAL A 254 11.90 5.76 31.69
C VAL A 254 12.22 4.47 32.47
N SER A 255 11.36 3.46 32.31
CA SER A 255 11.56 2.15 32.95
C SER A 255 12.88 1.50 32.48
N PRO A 256 13.77 1.07 33.40
CA PRO A 256 15.05 0.43 33.07
C PRO A 256 14.91 -0.86 32.25
N GLN A 257 13.76 -1.55 32.33
CA GLN A 257 13.48 -2.74 31.53
C GLN A 257 13.25 -2.41 30.05
N LEU A 258 12.68 -1.24 29.76
CA LEU A 258 12.49 -0.76 28.40
C LEU A 258 13.85 -0.32 27.85
N GLU A 259 14.61 0.49 28.61
CA GLU A 259 15.97 0.92 28.23
C GLU A 259 16.90 -0.25 27.86
N ALA A 260 16.88 -1.33 28.66
CA ALA A 260 17.74 -2.50 28.43
C ALA A 260 17.35 -3.34 27.19
N GLN A 261 16.09 -3.32 26.77
CA GLN A 261 15.65 -3.93 25.49
C GLN A 261 15.93 -3.02 24.29
N MET A 262 16.35 -1.77 24.54
CA MET A 262 16.35 -0.66 23.58
C MET A 262 17.73 -0.01 23.35
N GLU A 263 18.83 -0.57 23.86
CA GLU A 263 20.21 -0.07 23.62
C GLU A 263 20.60 0.07 22.13
N GLN A 264 19.86 -0.55 21.22
CA GLN A 264 20.12 -0.48 19.77
C GLN A 264 19.30 0.59 19.04
N VAL A 265 18.35 1.24 19.71
CA VAL A 265 17.36 2.11 19.09
C VAL A 265 17.06 3.30 19.99
N GLY A 266 17.59 4.49 19.67
CA GLY A 266 17.35 5.71 20.44
C GLY A 266 15.86 6.08 20.46
N LEU A 267 15.28 6.20 21.66
CA LEU A 267 13.85 6.40 21.88
C LEU A 267 13.58 7.26 23.12
N GLU A 268 12.52 8.06 23.06
CA GLU A 268 12.03 8.95 24.11
C GLU A 268 10.51 8.85 24.29
N GLN A 269 10.01 9.15 25.51
CA GLN A 269 8.59 9.03 25.90
C GLN A 269 7.68 10.12 25.27
N PHE A 270 6.37 10.19 25.53
CA PHE A 270 5.61 11.45 25.33
C PHE A 270 4.33 11.43 26.17
N GLN A 271 4.16 12.44 27.04
CA GLN A 271 2.96 12.71 27.85
C GLN A 271 2.30 11.49 28.53
N LYS A 272 2.86 11.04 29.66
CA LYS A 272 2.32 10.03 30.61
C LYS A 272 1.95 8.65 30.05
N GLU A 273 1.96 8.46 28.74
CA GLU A 273 1.81 7.18 28.06
C GLU A 273 3.16 6.83 27.42
N ALA A 274 3.60 5.57 27.56
CA ALA A 274 4.86 5.11 26.99
C ALA A 274 4.74 5.00 25.47
N ILE A 275 4.88 6.11 24.76
CA ILE A 275 5.02 6.13 23.30
C ILE A 275 6.50 6.35 23.00
N LEU A 276 7.09 5.44 22.24
CA LEU A 276 8.50 5.52 21.85
C LEU A 276 8.56 6.14 20.46
N PHE A 277 9.35 7.18 20.24
CA PHE A 277 9.52 7.76 18.91
C PHE A 277 10.98 7.91 18.48
N GLY A 278 11.21 7.92 17.17
CA GLY A 278 12.56 8.03 16.60
C GLY A 278 12.58 8.50 15.15
N MET A 279 13.71 9.08 14.74
CA MET A 279 13.95 9.46 13.35
C MET A 279 14.02 8.23 12.44
N PRO A 280 13.33 8.19 11.28
CA PRO A 280 13.37 7.08 10.33
C PRO A 280 14.76 6.93 9.69
N THR A 281 15.70 6.35 10.42
CA THR A 281 17.06 6.03 9.96
C THR A 281 17.15 4.56 9.56
N GLN A 282 18.10 4.22 8.69
CA GLN A 282 18.34 2.82 8.33
C GLN A 282 18.63 1.95 9.56
N MET A 283 19.38 2.49 10.54
CA MET A 283 19.69 1.81 11.79
C MET A 283 18.43 1.53 12.62
N LEU A 284 17.56 2.53 12.80
CA LEU A 284 16.27 2.33 13.48
C LEU A 284 15.40 1.30 12.75
N VAL A 285 15.29 1.39 11.42
CA VAL A 285 14.51 0.41 10.64
C VAL A 285 15.06 -1.00 10.83
N THR A 286 16.39 -1.17 10.86
CA THR A 286 17.04 -2.46 11.12
C THR A 286 16.67 -3.00 12.51
N GLY A 287 16.84 -2.18 13.55
CA GLY A 287 16.48 -2.58 14.93
C GLY A 287 15.00 -2.92 15.07
N LEU A 288 14.10 -2.16 14.43
CA LEU A 288 12.66 -2.47 14.42
C LEU A 288 12.35 -3.80 13.74
N ILE A 289 13.07 -4.16 12.66
CA ILE A 289 12.88 -5.47 12.01
C ILE A 289 13.31 -6.60 12.95
N GLU A 290 14.43 -6.44 13.65
CA GLU A 290 14.96 -7.46 14.56
C GLU A 290 14.07 -7.66 15.78
N VAL A 291 13.64 -6.57 16.43
CA VAL A 291 12.77 -6.60 17.62
C VAL A 291 11.39 -7.16 17.30
N LEU A 292 10.84 -6.85 16.12
CA LEU A 292 9.49 -7.24 15.74
C LEU A 292 9.42 -8.55 14.91
N ARG A 293 10.52 -9.31 14.85
CA ARG A 293 10.60 -10.61 14.15
C ARG A 293 10.29 -11.82 15.04
N VAL A 294 9.89 -11.60 16.29
CA VAL A 294 9.35 -12.64 17.19
C VAL A 294 7.85 -12.79 16.98
#